data_AF-Q8TJ76-F1
#
_entry.id   AF-Q8TJ76-F1
#
_cell.length_a   1.000
_cell.length_b   1.000
_cell.length_c   1.000
_cell.angle_alpha   90.00
_cell.angle_beta   90.00
_cell.angle_gamma   90.00
#
_symmetry.space_group_name_H-M   'P 1'
#
loop_
_entity.id
_entity.type
_entity.pdbx_description
1 polymer ?
#
loop_
_entity_poly.entity_id
_entity_poly.type
_entity_poly.pdbx_seq_one_letter_code
_entity_poly.pdbx_strand_id
1 'polypeptide(L)'
;MIDLKLDLKVKNTLVGATPIKTIKQMWDAAIQYYNDPDNPLNDSEAMYAIHDRMDARLTFQDIANVMSGVYADTYWNGTFMDPVMLAKNMVQGLAIDRDLANRYASGAMSLWKGILVRKNFSDSGTIPVASSYTLSIDVVCNQNTRVPSTDALINNWNNEYWKTPQVDKNYIYVRCQNLNFKGDITNPQIQLFYTEAGFNAPPSSWIQMLTDAKSAKEGDILLLGGKTGPMAEGVRGVSEAFVFTPKTTNHLCLIAAITSDFFTKNDPLKSINSNWDTATWIRHNGAAGWHNVDPQKSIESTLKFYNQDSQPEKFAFEAHCNKVPEGTVVALKCNDSKLQCIQSDGIKISRKYQTALMEATVPANYQGDLKVLINTPNGKLLPEGASVEVCMTWLLDHSHKRYLDAADMLRANADSRAKKEIRVPMGSFTFIGTSNE
;
A
#
# COMPACT_ATOMS: atom_id res chain seq x y z
N MET A 1 28.90 -10.47 -28.78
CA MET A 1 29.08 -9.21 -29.53
C MET A 1 28.39 -8.14 -28.72
N ILE A 2 29.15 -7.43 -27.88
CA ILE A 2 28.63 -6.21 -27.24
C ILE A 2 28.29 -5.27 -28.39
N ASP A 3 27.05 -4.76 -28.41
CA ASP A 3 26.53 -3.97 -29.51
C ASP A 3 27.42 -2.73 -29.69
N LEU A 4 28.11 -2.62 -30.83
CA LEU A 4 29.00 -1.51 -31.15
C LEU A 4 28.28 -0.15 -31.09
N LYS A 5 26.94 -0.14 -31.23
CA LYS A 5 26.12 1.06 -31.02
C LYS A 5 26.00 1.46 -29.55
N LEU A 6 25.95 0.50 -28.63
CA LEU A 6 25.92 0.74 -27.19
C LEU A 6 27.22 1.44 -26.75
N ASP A 7 28.34 0.91 -27.25
CA ASP A 7 29.69 1.37 -26.89
C ASP A 7 29.98 2.79 -27.43
N LEU A 8 29.47 3.14 -28.61
CA LEU A 8 29.58 4.49 -29.19
C LEU A 8 28.65 5.51 -28.51
N LYS A 9 27.42 5.13 -28.16
CA LYS A 9 26.46 6.01 -27.46
C LYS A 9 26.98 6.43 -26.10
N VAL A 10 27.42 5.46 -25.29
CA VAL A 10 27.92 5.70 -23.94
C VAL A 10 29.25 6.46 -23.96
N LYS A 11 30.15 6.14 -24.90
CA LYS A 11 31.43 6.88 -25.04
C LYS A 11 31.23 8.37 -25.32
N ASN A 12 30.26 8.76 -26.16
CA ASN A 12 30.02 10.18 -26.46
C ASN A 12 29.49 10.97 -25.25
N THR A 13 28.82 10.32 -24.29
CA THR A 13 28.35 10.94 -23.05
C THR A 13 29.43 11.01 -21.95
N LEU A 14 30.47 10.16 -22.03
CA LEU A 14 31.45 9.97 -20.95
C LEU A 14 32.76 10.74 -21.10
N VAL A 15 33.12 11.25 -22.29
CA VAL A 15 34.38 12.01 -22.46
C VAL A 15 34.33 13.31 -21.64
N GLY A 16 35.01 13.33 -20.49
CA GLY A 16 35.11 14.48 -19.58
C GLY A 16 34.12 14.49 -18.41
N ALA A 17 33.37 13.41 -18.17
CA ALA A 17 32.37 13.37 -17.10
C ALA A 17 33.00 13.33 -15.70
N THR A 18 32.48 14.15 -14.78
CA THR A 18 32.96 14.22 -13.39
C THR A 18 32.78 12.88 -12.66
N PRO A 19 33.79 12.38 -11.92
CA PRO A 19 33.67 11.18 -11.10
C PRO A 19 32.53 11.28 -10.07
N ILE A 20 31.84 10.16 -9.84
CA ILE A 20 30.76 10.03 -8.85
C ILE A 20 31.37 9.58 -7.52
N LYS A 21 31.45 10.48 -6.54
CA LYS A 21 32.11 10.25 -5.24
C LYS A 21 31.13 10.11 -4.07
N THR A 22 29.87 10.45 -4.26
CA THR A 22 28.83 10.39 -3.22
C THR A 22 27.56 9.73 -3.75
N ILE A 23 26.75 9.20 -2.83
CA ILE A 23 25.45 8.62 -3.21
C ILE A 23 24.52 9.65 -3.86
N LYS A 24 24.56 10.92 -3.41
CA LYS A 24 23.76 12.00 -4.00
C LYS A 24 24.16 12.25 -5.46
N GLN A 25 25.45 12.28 -5.77
CA GLN A 25 25.92 12.40 -7.16
C GLN A 25 25.49 11.21 -8.03
N MET A 26 25.37 10.02 -7.44
CA MET A 26 24.85 8.84 -8.14
C MET A 26 23.37 9.00 -8.49
N TRP A 27 22.55 9.46 -7.54
CA TRP A 27 21.14 9.81 -7.78
C TRP A 27 20.99 10.89 -8.85
N ASP A 28 21.77 11.96 -8.76
CA ASP A 28 21.74 13.06 -9.72
C ASP A 28 22.10 12.60 -11.13
N ALA A 29 23.13 11.74 -11.26
CA ALA A 29 23.50 11.15 -12.54
C ALA A 29 22.39 10.26 -13.10
N ALA A 30 21.79 9.38 -12.29
CA ALA A 30 20.70 8.52 -12.73
C ALA A 30 19.48 9.33 -13.19
N ILE A 31 19.08 10.35 -12.42
CA ILE A 31 17.98 11.24 -12.77
C ILE A 31 18.27 12.00 -14.06
N GLN A 32 19.50 12.49 -14.22
CA GLN A 32 19.93 13.14 -15.47
C GLN A 32 19.81 12.18 -16.66
N TYR A 33 20.28 10.94 -16.53
CA TYR A 33 20.19 9.94 -17.60
C TYR A 33 18.76 9.52 -17.93
N TYR A 34 17.89 9.46 -16.93
CA TYR A 34 16.47 9.17 -17.11
C TYR A 34 15.73 10.31 -17.81
N ASN A 35 16.00 11.56 -17.41
CA ASN A 35 15.33 12.76 -17.92
C ASN A 35 15.96 13.39 -19.16
N ASP A 36 17.06 12.82 -19.69
CA ASP A 36 17.71 13.36 -20.89
C ASP A 36 16.73 13.31 -22.08
N PRO A 37 16.27 14.47 -22.61
CA PRO A 37 15.27 14.50 -23.66
C PRO A 37 15.82 14.06 -25.02
N ASP A 38 17.13 14.19 -25.23
CA ASP A 38 17.78 13.92 -26.50
C ASP A 38 18.25 12.47 -26.59
N ASN A 39 18.66 11.89 -25.45
CA ASN A 39 19.17 10.53 -25.40
C ASN A 39 18.94 9.88 -24.01
N PRO A 40 17.69 9.54 -23.66
CA PRO A 40 17.41 8.87 -22.40
C PRO A 40 18.06 7.48 -22.40
N LEU A 41 18.81 7.17 -21.35
CA LEU A 41 19.42 5.86 -21.19
C LEU A 41 18.43 4.90 -20.57
N ASN A 42 18.41 3.65 -21.04
CA ASN A 42 17.73 2.60 -20.30
C ASN A 42 18.48 2.31 -18.98
N ASP A 43 17.85 1.56 -18.10
CA ASP A 43 18.37 1.30 -16.76
C ASP A 43 19.74 0.59 -16.77
N SER A 44 19.95 -0.39 -17.65
CA SER A 44 21.21 -1.14 -17.73
C SER A 44 22.35 -0.27 -18.30
N GLU A 45 22.05 0.59 -19.28
CA GLU A 45 22.98 1.59 -19.82
C GLU A 45 23.38 2.62 -18.76
N ALA A 46 22.39 3.13 -18.01
CA ALA A 46 22.64 4.08 -16.93
C ALA A 46 23.45 3.45 -15.79
N MET A 47 23.18 2.18 -15.42
CA MET A 47 23.99 1.43 -14.45
C MET A 47 25.46 1.37 -14.87
N TYR A 48 25.72 1.01 -16.13
CA TYR A 48 27.08 0.93 -16.66
C TYR A 48 27.77 2.31 -16.63
N ALA A 49 27.09 3.36 -17.12
CA ALA A 49 27.64 4.72 -17.15
C ALA A 49 27.93 5.28 -15.75
N ILE A 50 27.09 4.95 -14.76
CA ILE A 50 27.31 5.30 -13.35
C ILE A 50 28.51 4.53 -12.81
N HIS A 51 28.57 3.21 -13.03
CA HIS A 51 29.62 2.34 -12.52
C HIS A 51 31.01 2.74 -13.04
N ASP A 52 31.13 3.05 -14.34
CA ASP A 52 32.40 3.47 -14.97
C ASP A 52 33.00 4.74 -14.32
N ARG A 53 32.14 5.60 -13.75
CA ARG A 53 32.50 6.85 -13.08
C ARG A 53 32.56 6.75 -11.56
N MET A 54 32.21 5.60 -10.99
CA MET A 54 31.97 5.42 -9.55
C MET A 54 33.28 5.32 -8.75
N ASP A 55 33.38 6.09 -7.67
CA ASP A 55 34.45 5.97 -6.67
C ASP A 55 34.33 4.64 -5.91
N ALA A 56 35.47 3.99 -5.62
CA ALA A 56 35.54 2.67 -5.00
C ALA A 56 34.89 2.56 -3.61
N ARG A 57 34.56 3.67 -2.94
CA ARG A 57 33.82 3.68 -1.67
C ARG A 57 32.32 3.43 -1.83
N LEU A 58 31.78 3.62 -3.03
CA LEU A 58 30.39 3.32 -3.36
C LEU A 58 30.27 1.86 -3.77
N THR A 59 29.09 1.28 -3.58
CA THR A 59 28.85 -0.15 -3.73
C THR A 59 27.83 -0.46 -4.81
N PHE A 60 27.80 -1.70 -5.28
CA PHE A 60 26.73 -2.18 -6.15
C PHE A 60 25.34 -2.14 -5.47
N GLN A 61 25.27 -2.18 -4.14
CA GLN A 61 24.03 -1.97 -3.40
C GLN A 61 23.52 -0.52 -3.56
N ASP A 62 24.43 0.46 -3.61
CA ASP A 62 24.07 1.86 -3.85
C ASP A 62 23.49 2.04 -5.25
N ILE A 63 24.10 1.41 -6.27
CA ILE A 63 23.55 1.40 -7.63
C ILE A 63 22.15 0.75 -7.62
N ALA A 64 21.99 -0.44 -7.03
CA ALA A 64 20.68 -1.10 -6.95
C ALA A 64 19.62 -0.20 -6.29
N ASN A 65 20.00 0.51 -5.21
CA ASN A 65 19.13 1.45 -4.52
C ASN A 65 18.70 2.62 -5.43
N VAL A 66 19.64 3.28 -6.11
CA VAL A 66 19.34 4.38 -7.03
C VAL A 66 18.43 3.91 -8.16
N MET A 67 18.78 2.81 -8.81
CA MET A 67 18.06 2.30 -9.97
C MET A 67 16.63 1.88 -9.61
N SER A 68 16.44 1.23 -8.46
CA SER A 68 15.10 0.85 -7.96
C SER A 68 14.15 2.05 -7.76
N GLY A 69 14.68 3.25 -7.51
CA GLY A 69 13.87 4.47 -7.34
C GLY A 69 13.69 5.24 -8.65
N VAL A 70 14.78 5.55 -9.36
CA VAL A 70 14.73 6.38 -10.58
C VAL A 70 14.05 5.66 -11.74
N TYR A 71 14.29 4.35 -11.87
CA TYR A 71 13.70 3.51 -12.92
C TYR A 71 12.61 2.60 -12.36
N ALA A 72 11.87 3.05 -11.34
CA ALA A 72 10.86 2.25 -10.64
C ALA A 72 9.84 1.63 -11.60
N ASP A 73 9.36 2.37 -12.61
CA ASP A 73 8.44 1.85 -13.62
C ASP A 73 9.01 0.70 -14.49
N THR A 74 10.33 0.56 -14.60
CA THR A 74 10.95 -0.58 -15.28
C THR A 74 10.75 -1.86 -14.48
N TYR A 75 10.76 -1.76 -13.15
CA TYR A 75 10.68 -2.91 -12.25
C TYR A 75 9.29 -3.15 -11.68
N TRP A 76 8.38 -2.18 -11.82
CA TRP A 76 6.99 -2.33 -11.40
C TRP A 76 6.23 -3.28 -12.34
N ASN A 77 5.76 -4.41 -11.82
CA ASN A 77 4.99 -5.38 -12.60
C ASN A 77 3.47 -5.15 -12.56
N GLY A 78 3.02 -4.07 -11.91
CA GLY A 78 1.62 -3.76 -11.67
C GLY A 78 1.26 -3.81 -10.18
N THR A 79 1.88 -4.67 -9.40
CA THR A 79 1.51 -4.89 -7.98
C THR A 79 2.71 -4.88 -7.02
N PHE A 80 3.92 -5.13 -7.50
CA PHE A 80 5.14 -4.97 -6.72
C PHE A 80 6.35 -4.67 -7.61
N MET A 81 7.45 -4.22 -6.98
CA MET A 81 8.73 -4.06 -7.64
C MET A 81 9.44 -5.41 -7.79
N ASP A 82 9.71 -5.86 -9.01
CA ASP A 82 10.32 -7.15 -9.32
C ASP A 82 11.85 -7.14 -9.08
N PRO A 83 12.35 -7.79 -8.01
CA PRO A 83 13.79 -7.84 -7.75
C PRO A 83 14.54 -8.74 -8.75
N VAL A 84 13.87 -9.71 -9.39
CA VAL A 84 14.49 -10.62 -10.37
C VAL A 84 14.83 -9.86 -11.65
N MET A 85 13.96 -8.93 -12.04
CA MET A 85 14.19 -8.03 -13.17
C MET A 85 15.34 -7.06 -12.89
N LEU A 86 15.38 -6.42 -11.71
CA LEU A 86 16.52 -5.58 -11.31
C LEU A 86 17.83 -6.40 -11.28
N ALA A 87 17.83 -7.59 -10.70
CA ALA A 87 19.01 -8.45 -10.68
C ALA A 87 19.49 -8.83 -12.10
N LYS A 88 18.57 -9.01 -13.06
CA LYS A 88 18.92 -9.29 -14.45
C LYS A 88 19.64 -8.09 -15.08
N ASN A 89 19.11 -6.90 -14.86
CA ASN A 89 19.65 -5.67 -15.44
C ASN A 89 20.97 -5.28 -14.77
N MET A 90 21.14 -5.60 -13.47
CA MET A 90 22.43 -5.50 -12.79
C MET A 90 23.51 -6.43 -13.37
N VAL A 91 23.19 -7.70 -13.68
CA VAL A 91 24.14 -8.60 -14.36
C VAL A 91 24.56 -8.03 -15.71
N GLN A 92 23.60 -7.46 -16.46
CA GLN A 92 23.85 -6.90 -17.79
C GLN A 92 24.68 -5.61 -17.73
N GLY A 93 24.32 -4.66 -16.87
CA GLY A 93 24.96 -3.34 -16.79
C GLY A 93 26.26 -3.32 -15.99
N LEU A 94 26.42 -4.23 -15.01
CA LEU A 94 27.55 -4.21 -14.07
C LEU A 94 28.51 -5.40 -14.23
N ALA A 95 28.16 -6.39 -15.06
CA ALA A 95 28.91 -7.62 -15.25
C ALA A 95 29.24 -8.38 -13.94
N ILE A 96 28.35 -8.29 -12.95
CA ILE A 96 28.46 -9.01 -11.67
C ILE A 96 27.79 -10.38 -11.73
N ASP A 97 28.17 -11.25 -10.80
CA ASP A 97 27.55 -12.57 -10.63
C ASP A 97 26.05 -12.48 -10.28
N ARG A 98 25.29 -13.48 -10.73
CA ARG A 98 23.82 -13.55 -10.56
C ARG A 98 23.39 -13.61 -9.10
N ASP A 99 24.09 -14.36 -8.25
CA ASP A 99 23.74 -14.49 -6.83
C ASP A 99 24.01 -13.19 -6.08
N LEU A 100 25.08 -12.48 -6.47
CA LEU A 100 25.38 -11.16 -5.94
C LEU A 100 24.30 -10.13 -6.38
N ALA A 101 23.94 -10.13 -7.66
CA ALA A 101 22.88 -9.27 -8.18
C ALA A 101 21.53 -9.51 -7.50
N ASN A 102 21.14 -10.77 -7.29
CA ASN A 102 19.92 -11.13 -6.57
C ASN A 102 19.92 -10.55 -5.15
N ARG A 103 21.03 -10.68 -4.41
CA ARG A 103 21.12 -10.12 -3.04
C ARG A 103 20.93 -8.60 -3.02
N TYR A 104 21.62 -7.88 -3.91
CA TYR A 104 21.51 -6.42 -3.96
C TYR A 104 20.14 -5.93 -4.43
N ALA A 105 19.54 -6.62 -5.40
CA ALA A 105 18.21 -6.29 -5.90
C ALA A 105 17.14 -6.53 -4.83
N SER A 106 17.17 -7.68 -4.13
CA SER A 106 16.26 -7.95 -3.02
C SER A 106 16.44 -6.96 -1.86
N GLY A 107 17.69 -6.58 -1.56
CA GLY A 107 17.99 -5.53 -0.58
C GLY A 107 17.38 -4.19 -0.98
N ALA A 108 17.53 -3.79 -2.25
CA ALA A 108 16.98 -2.56 -2.76
C ALA A 108 15.44 -2.54 -2.74
N MET A 109 14.78 -3.63 -3.15
CA MET A 109 13.31 -3.71 -3.17
C MET A 109 12.66 -3.93 -1.79
N SER A 110 13.47 -4.15 -0.74
CA SER A 110 12.96 -4.28 0.64
C SER A 110 12.60 -2.95 1.31
N LEU A 111 12.92 -1.83 0.66
CA LEU A 111 12.61 -0.47 1.13
C LEU A 111 12.01 0.35 0.00
N TRP A 112 10.88 0.99 0.27
CA TRP A 112 10.25 1.94 -0.62
C TRP A 112 11.15 3.14 -0.86
N LYS A 113 11.23 3.57 -2.12
CA LYS A 113 11.97 4.77 -2.55
C LYS A 113 11.07 5.61 -3.45
N GLY A 114 10.59 6.72 -2.92
CA GLY A 114 9.66 7.60 -3.62
C GLY A 114 8.66 8.20 -2.65
N ILE A 115 7.49 8.59 -3.16
CA ILE A 115 6.42 9.14 -2.31
C ILE A 115 5.79 8.00 -1.50
N LEU A 116 5.88 8.08 -0.18
CA LEU A 116 5.26 7.16 0.78
C LEU A 116 3.95 7.75 1.30
N VAL A 117 2.90 6.92 1.33
CA VAL A 117 1.69 7.09 2.14
C VAL A 117 1.71 5.97 3.19
N ARG A 118 1.77 6.31 4.47
CA ARG A 118 1.94 5.31 5.52
C ARG A 118 0.68 4.46 5.65
N LYS A 119 0.86 3.14 5.78
CA LYS A 119 -0.25 2.23 6.07
C LYS A 119 -0.68 2.23 7.53
N ASN A 120 0.17 2.70 8.44
CA ASN A 120 -0.09 2.90 9.87
C ASN A 120 1.02 3.79 10.50
N PHE A 121 0.94 4.11 11.79
CA PHE A 121 1.94 4.97 12.48
C PHE A 121 3.39 4.45 12.43
N SER A 122 3.57 3.12 12.38
CA SER A 122 4.88 2.48 12.40
C SER A 122 5.48 2.26 11.02
N ASP A 123 4.73 2.56 9.96
CA ASP A 123 5.20 2.35 8.59
C ASP A 123 6.36 3.30 8.26
N SER A 124 7.53 2.69 8.09
CA SER A 124 8.78 3.35 7.75
C SER A 124 9.19 3.11 6.29
N GLY A 125 8.27 2.64 5.45
CA GLY A 125 8.52 2.27 4.06
C GLY A 125 9.22 0.92 3.88
N THR A 126 9.16 0.03 4.87
CA THR A 126 9.66 -1.36 4.70
C THR A 126 8.69 -2.14 3.82
N ILE A 127 9.22 -2.86 2.83
CA ILE A 127 8.46 -3.63 1.85
C ILE A 127 8.85 -5.13 1.92
N PRO A 128 7.88 -6.06 1.98
CA PRO A 128 6.45 -5.82 2.21
C PRO A 128 6.18 -5.20 3.58
N VAL A 129 5.13 -4.38 3.65
CA VAL A 129 4.65 -3.83 4.92
C VAL A 129 4.26 -4.97 5.85
N ALA A 130 4.75 -4.91 7.08
CA ALA A 130 4.40 -5.86 8.13
C ALA A 130 3.11 -5.40 8.84
N SER A 131 2.18 -6.34 9.01
CA SER A 131 0.91 -6.11 9.73
C SER A 131 0.06 -4.96 9.17
N SER A 132 -0.98 -4.57 9.91
CA SER A 132 -2.01 -3.54 9.66
C SER A 132 -1.75 -2.61 8.47
N TYR A 133 -2.18 -3.02 7.28
CA TYR A 133 -1.92 -2.30 6.02
C TYR A 133 -3.15 -1.51 5.50
N THR A 134 -4.27 -1.57 6.22
CA THR A 134 -5.53 -0.83 5.95
C THR A 134 -5.86 0.21 7.02
N LEU A 135 -4.90 0.57 7.89
CA LEU A 135 -5.07 1.55 8.96
C LEU A 135 -4.37 2.88 8.63
N SER A 136 -4.37 3.27 7.35
CA SER A 136 -3.60 4.44 6.92
C SER A 136 -4.08 5.68 7.65
N ILE A 137 -3.15 6.28 8.40
CA ILE A 137 -3.35 7.54 9.11
C ILE A 137 -3.16 8.74 8.18
N ASP A 138 -2.64 8.50 6.99
CA ASP A 138 -2.32 9.54 6.03
C ASP A 138 -3.50 9.87 5.11
N VAL A 139 -4.52 9.03 5.07
CA VAL A 139 -5.83 9.40 4.53
C VAL A 139 -6.64 10.08 5.63
N VAL A 140 -6.98 11.35 5.39
CA VAL A 140 -7.49 12.29 6.40
C VAL A 140 -8.85 12.79 5.99
N CYS A 141 -9.81 12.79 6.91
CA CYS A 141 -11.13 13.40 6.72
C CYS A 141 -11.31 14.62 7.64
N ASN A 142 -11.81 15.74 7.09
CA ASN A 142 -12.20 16.92 7.87
C ASN A 142 -13.67 17.31 7.71
N GLN A 143 -14.55 16.33 7.47
CA GLN A 143 -16.00 16.55 7.32
C GLN A 143 -16.30 17.68 6.30
N ASN A 144 -17.38 18.46 6.49
CA ASN A 144 -17.84 19.50 5.57
C ASN A 144 -17.03 20.81 5.62
N THR A 145 -15.91 20.86 6.34
CA THR A 145 -15.07 22.06 6.45
C THR A 145 -13.72 21.81 5.84
N ARG A 146 -13.28 22.64 4.90
CA ARG A 146 -11.91 22.53 4.38
C ARG A 146 -10.91 22.78 5.50
N VAL A 147 -9.77 22.08 5.49
CA VAL A 147 -8.68 22.48 6.39
C VAL A 147 -8.21 23.89 6.00
N PRO A 148 -8.06 24.83 6.96
CA PRO A 148 -7.70 26.21 6.64
C PRO A 148 -6.33 26.35 5.97
N SER A 149 -5.40 25.44 6.29
CA SER A 149 -4.08 25.35 5.69
C SER A 149 -3.59 23.91 5.67
N THR A 150 -2.92 23.54 4.58
CA THR A 150 -2.20 22.27 4.41
C THR A 150 -1.09 22.11 5.45
N ASP A 151 -0.53 23.21 5.94
CA ASP A 151 0.52 23.23 6.96
C ASP A 151 0.07 22.53 8.24
N ALA A 152 -1.21 22.65 8.59
CA ALA A 152 -1.75 21.98 9.77
C ALA A 152 -1.64 20.45 9.66
N LEU A 153 -1.86 19.89 8.47
CA LEU A 153 -1.77 18.46 8.22
C LEU A 153 -0.32 17.96 8.15
N ILE A 154 0.57 18.78 7.59
CA ILE A 154 2.01 18.49 7.47
C ILE A 154 2.69 18.57 8.85
N ASN A 155 2.43 19.61 9.62
CA ASN A 155 3.04 19.82 10.94
C ASN A 155 2.54 18.81 11.97
N ASN A 156 1.29 18.33 11.84
CA ASN A 156 0.72 17.27 12.67
C ASN A 156 0.92 15.86 12.08
N TRP A 157 2.04 15.62 11.39
CA TRP A 157 2.34 14.35 10.72
C TRP A 157 2.16 13.10 11.61
N ASN A 158 2.58 13.16 12.87
CA ASN A 158 2.50 12.02 13.80
C ASN A 158 1.20 11.97 14.62
N ASN A 159 0.21 12.77 14.25
CA ASN A 159 -1.10 12.76 14.90
C ASN A 159 -2.13 12.16 13.94
N GLU A 160 -3.12 11.48 14.54
CA GLU A 160 -4.34 11.10 13.84
C GLU A 160 -5.15 12.36 13.56
N TYR A 161 -5.48 12.58 12.29
CA TYR A 161 -6.34 13.68 11.86
C TYR A 161 -7.52 13.05 11.14
N TRP A 162 -8.45 12.50 11.91
CA TRP A 162 -9.63 11.84 11.37
C TRP A 162 -10.88 12.36 12.06
N LYS A 163 -11.79 12.94 11.26
CA LYS A 163 -13.16 13.20 11.68
C LYS A 163 -14.07 12.26 10.92
N THR A 164 -14.91 11.52 11.64
CA THR A 164 -15.87 10.59 11.04
C THR A 164 -16.68 11.28 9.94
N PRO A 165 -16.68 10.75 8.71
CA PRO A 165 -17.46 11.31 7.62
C PRO A 165 -18.95 11.37 7.98
N GLN A 166 -19.61 12.44 7.53
CA GLN A 166 -21.06 12.61 7.62
C GLN A 166 -21.71 12.36 6.25
N VAL A 167 -23.04 12.25 6.22
CA VAL A 167 -23.77 12.26 4.95
C VAL A 167 -23.51 13.59 4.23
N ASP A 168 -23.53 13.57 2.90
CA ASP A 168 -23.22 14.71 2.04
C ASP A 168 -21.75 15.10 2.06
N LYS A 169 -21.43 16.39 1.92
CA LYS A 169 -20.08 16.83 1.56
C LYS A 169 -19.08 16.62 2.70
N ASN A 170 -17.99 15.93 2.39
CA ASN A 170 -16.79 15.82 3.20
C ASN A 170 -15.55 16.17 2.38
N TYR A 171 -14.51 16.65 3.06
CA TYR A 171 -13.20 16.90 2.47
C TYR A 171 -12.20 15.86 2.94
N ILE A 172 -11.63 15.15 1.97
CA ILE A 172 -10.59 14.16 2.19
C ILE A 172 -9.26 14.67 1.65
N TYR A 173 -8.19 14.37 2.38
CA TYR A 173 -6.83 14.73 2.08
C TYR A 173 -5.94 13.49 2.19
N VAL A 174 -4.82 13.48 1.46
CA VAL A 174 -3.82 12.42 1.57
C VAL A 174 -2.48 13.05 1.90
N ARG A 175 -1.93 12.73 3.07
CA ARG A 175 -0.57 13.10 3.46
C ARG A 175 0.43 12.16 2.81
N CYS A 176 1.63 12.65 2.55
CA CYS A 176 2.71 11.82 2.03
C CYS A 176 4.09 12.39 2.36
N GLN A 177 5.13 11.61 2.11
CA GLN A 177 6.52 12.01 2.28
C GLN A 177 7.38 11.45 1.15
N ASN A 178 8.30 12.22 0.59
CA ASN A 178 9.39 11.63 -0.19
C ASN A 178 10.32 10.86 0.77
N LEU A 179 10.34 9.54 0.68
CA LEU A 179 11.12 8.65 1.52
C LEU A 179 12.18 7.91 0.70
N ASN A 180 13.43 7.90 1.19
CA ASN A 180 14.59 7.17 0.64
C ASN A 180 14.96 7.45 -0.83
N PHE A 181 14.32 8.42 -1.49
CA PHE A 181 14.67 8.88 -2.83
C PHE A 181 15.44 10.21 -2.70
N LYS A 182 16.73 10.19 -3.05
CA LYS A 182 17.65 11.32 -2.77
C LYS A 182 17.69 12.39 -3.86
N GLY A 183 16.79 12.32 -4.84
CA GLY A 183 16.52 13.40 -5.78
C GLY A 183 15.24 14.18 -5.43
N ASP A 184 14.90 15.12 -6.30
CA ASP A 184 13.66 15.87 -6.20
C ASP A 184 12.57 15.18 -7.01
N ILE A 185 11.41 14.94 -6.39
CA ILE A 185 10.19 14.50 -7.08
C ILE A 185 9.33 15.74 -7.33
N THR A 186 9.05 16.05 -8.60
CA THR A 186 8.53 17.37 -8.98
C THR A 186 7.04 17.38 -9.26
N ASN A 187 6.48 16.31 -9.81
CA ASN A 187 5.05 16.24 -10.13
C ASN A 187 4.37 14.99 -9.56
N PRO A 188 4.39 14.79 -8.23
CA PRO A 188 3.60 13.72 -7.66
C PRO A 188 2.11 14.07 -7.72
N GLN A 189 1.29 13.10 -8.12
CA GLN A 189 -0.15 13.25 -8.32
C GLN A 189 -0.91 12.17 -7.54
N ILE A 190 -2.04 12.54 -6.96
CA ILE A 190 -2.82 11.65 -6.11
C ILE A 190 -4.15 11.34 -6.78
N GLN A 191 -4.50 10.06 -6.83
CA GLN A 191 -5.86 9.59 -7.07
C GLN A 191 -6.43 9.06 -5.75
N LEU A 192 -7.71 9.36 -5.51
CA LEU A 192 -8.40 8.94 -4.31
C LEU A 192 -9.73 8.27 -4.68
N PHE A 193 -10.00 7.14 -4.05
CA PHE A 193 -11.17 6.31 -4.28
C PHE A 193 -11.87 6.01 -2.97
N TYR A 194 -13.15 5.65 -3.06
CA TYR A 194 -13.86 5.01 -1.96
C TYR A 194 -14.61 3.76 -2.41
N THR A 195 -14.87 2.87 -1.47
CA THR A 195 -15.71 1.68 -1.68
C THR A 195 -16.46 1.32 -0.40
N GLU A 196 -17.37 0.34 -0.49
CA GLU A 196 -18.12 -0.15 0.68
C GLU A 196 -17.16 -0.70 1.75
N ALA A 197 -17.52 -0.53 3.02
CA ALA A 197 -16.79 -1.13 4.14
C ALA A 197 -16.63 -2.63 3.93
N GLY A 198 -15.40 -3.14 4.00
CA GLY A 198 -15.15 -4.54 3.71
C GLY A 198 -13.70 -4.92 3.53
N PHE A 199 -13.49 -6.02 2.81
CA PHE A 199 -12.19 -6.62 2.54
C PHE A 199 -12.05 -6.91 1.04
N ASN A 200 -10.85 -6.76 0.50
CA ASN A 200 -10.51 -7.23 -0.84
C ASN A 200 -11.43 -6.70 -1.96
N ALA A 201 -11.99 -5.50 -1.82
CA ALA A 201 -12.85 -4.92 -2.85
C ALA A 201 -12.07 -4.74 -4.15
N PRO A 202 -12.56 -5.27 -5.30
CA PRO A 202 -11.87 -5.13 -6.57
C PRO A 202 -11.89 -3.66 -7.01
N PRO A 203 -10.85 -3.18 -7.73
CA PRO A 203 -10.82 -1.81 -8.23
C PRO A 203 -12.03 -1.42 -9.10
N SER A 204 -12.65 -2.39 -9.75
CA SER A 204 -13.89 -2.19 -10.52
C SER A 204 -15.09 -1.74 -9.69
N SER A 205 -15.07 -1.95 -8.36
CA SER A 205 -16.10 -1.44 -7.43
C SER A 205 -15.72 -0.11 -6.78
N TRP A 206 -14.51 0.40 -7.03
CA TRP A 206 -14.04 1.64 -6.43
C TRP A 206 -14.62 2.84 -7.16
N ILE A 207 -15.02 3.85 -6.39
CA ILE A 207 -15.58 5.08 -6.92
C ILE A 207 -14.53 6.18 -6.81
N GLN A 208 -14.11 6.71 -7.96
CA GLN A 208 -13.17 7.82 -8.06
C GLN A 208 -13.74 9.08 -7.43
N MET A 209 -12.98 9.67 -6.52
CA MET A 209 -13.25 10.99 -5.96
C MET A 209 -12.61 12.07 -6.82
N LEU A 210 -13.20 13.27 -6.79
CA LEU A 210 -12.72 14.41 -7.56
C LEU A 210 -12.17 15.50 -6.63
N THR A 211 -11.14 16.22 -7.09
CA THR A 211 -10.61 17.40 -6.38
C THR A 211 -11.70 18.47 -6.24
N ASP A 212 -11.78 19.15 -5.11
CA ASP A 212 -12.81 20.18 -4.87
C ASP A 212 -12.60 21.45 -5.71
N ALA A 213 -11.35 21.80 -6.03
CA ALA A 213 -11.05 23.04 -6.77
C ALA A 213 -11.27 22.90 -8.29
N LYS A 214 -10.88 21.76 -8.87
CA LYS A 214 -10.81 21.57 -10.33
C LYS A 214 -11.76 20.48 -10.85
N SER A 215 -12.45 19.75 -9.96
CA SER A 215 -13.20 18.54 -10.32
C SER A 215 -12.37 17.52 -11.10
N ALA A 216 -11.05 17.48 -10.88
CA ALA A 216 -10.11 16.58 -11.52
C ALA A 216 -10.05 15.24 -10.78
N LYS A 217 -9.69 14.16 -11.50
CA LYS A 217 -9.47 12.83 -10.90
C LYS A 217 -8.14 12.73 -10.16
N GLU A 218 -7.20 13.57 -10.55
CA GLU A 218 -5.85 13.68 -9.99
C GLU A 218 -5.74 15.01 -9.25
N GLY A 219 -5.15 14.96 -8.06
CA GLY A 219 -4.90 16.12 -7.22
C GLY A 219 -3.41 16.34 -7.00
N ASP A 220 -3.02 17.61 -7.05
CA ASP A 220 -1.66 18.04 -6.79
C ASP A 220 -1.27 17.81 -5.32
N ILE A 221 0.03 17.62 -5.07
CA ILE A 221 0.59 17.61 -3.72
C ILE A 221 1.08 19.02 -3.37
N LEU A 222 0.51 19.55 -2.30
CA LEU A 222 0.82 20.85 -1.73
C LEU A 222 1.83 20.70 -0.59
N LEU A 223 2.84 21.56 -0.60
CA LEU A 223 3.86 21.67 0.43
C LEU A 223 3.48 22.73 1.48
N LEU A 224 4.40 23.01 2.39
CA LEU A 224 4.25 24.12 3.33
C LEU A 224 4.01 25.44 2.58
N GLY A 225 3.02 26.21 3.03
CA GLY A 225 2.55 27.42 2.36
C GLY A 225 1.56 27.18 1.22
N GLY A 226 1.09 25.94 1.03
CA GLY A 226 -0.02 25.61 0.12
C GLY A 226 0.33 25.67 -1.37
N LYS A 227 1.59 25.43 -1.72
CA LYS A 227 2.08 25.46 -3.12
C LYS A 227 2.65 24.13 -3.53
N THR A 228 2.57 23.81 -4.81
CA THR A 228 3.31 22.69 -5.40
C THR A 228 4.80 23.03 -5.48
N GLY A 229 5.64 22.00 -5.57
CA GLY A 229 7.08 22.18 -5.72
C GLY A 229 7.84 20.87 -5.58
N PRO A 230 9.17 20.91 -5.79
CA PRO A 230 10.02 19.74 -5.65
C PRO A 230 10.00 19.21 -4.22
N MET A 231 9.80 17.89 -4.10
CA MET A 231 9.91 17.15 -2.85
C MET A 231 11.27 16.49 -2.78
N ALA A 232 12.23 17.13 -2.10
CA ALA A 232 13.50 16.51 -1.74
C ALA A 232 13.32 15.38 -0.69
N GLU A 233 14.35 14.57 -0.44
CA GLU A 233 14.30 13.51 0.57
C GLU A 233 13.82 14.03 1.93
N GLY A 234 12.81 13.38 2.50
CA GLY A 234 12.22 13.72 3.79
C GLY A 234 11.15 14.82 3.73
N VAL A 235 11.00 15.54 2.62
CA VAL A 235 9.95 16.55 2.46
C VAL A 235 8.58 15.89 2.50
N ARG A 236 7.68 16.49 3.28
CA ARG A 236 6.30 16.07 3.44
C ARG A 236 5.37 16.97 2.66
N GLY A 237 4.28 16.41 2.16
CA GLY A 237 3.23 17.12 1.46
C GLY A 237 1.86 16.56 1.80
N VAL A 238 0.84 17.24 1.31
CA VAL A 238 -0.55 16.80 1.41
C VAL A 238 -1.29 17.15 0.13
N SER A 239 -2.21 16.30 -0.29
CA SER A 239 -3.02 16.54 -1.47
C SER A 239 -3.82 17.86 -1.38
N GLU A 240 -4.21 18.40 -2.53
CA GLU A 240 -5.42 19.21 -2.63
C GLU A 240 -6.63 18.47 -2.04
N ALA A 241 -7.67 19.20 -1.64
CA ALA A 241 -8.87 18.59 -1.07
C ALA A 241 -9.64 17.80 -2.14
N PHE A 242 -10.06 16.58 -1.81
CA PHE A 242 -11.03 15.82 -2.59
C PHE A 242 -12.42 15.88 -1.95
N VAL A 243 -13.45 15.85 -2.78
CA VAL A 243 -14.85 15.83 -2.34
C VAL A 243 -15.33 14.41 -2.19
N PHE A 244 -15.82 14.09 -0.99
CA PHE A 244 -16.47 12.82 -0.66
C PHE A 244 -17.92 13.08 -0.28
N THR A 245 -18.86 12.50 -1.03
CA THR A 245 -20.31 12.67 -0.81
C THR A 245 -21.01 11.34 -0.57
N PRO A 246 -20.76 10.68 0.57
CA PRO A 246 -21.43 9.43 0.90
C PRO A 246 -22.92 9.68 1.12
N LYS A 247 -23.73 8.72 0.67
CA LYS A 247 -25.20 8.72 0.83
C LYS A 247 -25.66 8.11 2.15
N THR A 248 -24.72 7.58 2.94
CA THR A 248 -25.01 6.85 4.17
C THR A 248 -23.95 7.20 5.21
N THR A 249 -24.30 7.01 6.48
CA THR A 249 -23.33 7.07 7.58
C THR A 249 -22.58 5.76 7.78
N ASN A 250 -22.84 4.72 6.96
CA ASN A 250 -22.07 3.49 7.02
C ASN A 250 -20.61 3.79 6.68
N HIS A 251 -19.69 3.04 7.29
CA HIS A 251 -18.29 3.19 6.95
C HIS A 251 -18.06 2.91 5.46
N LEU A 252 -17.08 3.60 4.91
CA LEU A 252 -16.61 3.44 3.54
C LEU A 252 -15.09 3.42 3.60
N CYS A 253 -14.49 2.46 2.90
CA CYS A 253 -13.05 2.38 2.77
C CYS A 253 -12.57 3.53 1.89
N LEU A 254 -11.47 4.19 2.26
CA LEU A 254 -10.81 5.19 1.43
C LEU A 254 -9.46 4.66 0.96
N ILE A 255 -9.17 4.81 -0.33
CA ILE A 255 -7.99 4.23 -0.99
C ILE A 255 -7.28 5.32 -1.79
N ALA A 256 -6.02 5.57 -1.48
CA ALA A 256 -5.16 6.50 -2.18
C ALA A 256 -4.14 5.75 -3.04
N ALA A 257 -3.86 6.28 -4.23
CA ALA A 257 -2.77 5.85 -5.09
C ALA A 257 -2.03 7.09 -5.62
N ILE A 258 -0.71 7.12 -5.47
CA ILE A 258 0.15 8.22 -5.88
C ILE A 258 1.00 7.79 -7.07
N THR A 259 1.03 8.63 -8.10
CA THR A 259 2.00 8.55 -9.20
C THR A 259 3.02 9.68 -9.07
N SER A 260 4.16 9.55 -9.75
CA SER A 260 5.19 10.60 -9.81
C SER A 260 6.03 10.47 -11.08
N ASP A 261 6.95 11.42 -11.31
CA ASP A 261 7.86 11.44 -12.47
C ASP A 261 8.64 10.13 -12.68
N PHE A 262 8.91 9.39 -11.60
CA PHE A 262 9.69 8.14 -11.60
C PHE A 262 8.83 6.89 -11.33
N PHE A 263 7.54 7.07 -11.05
CA PHE A 263 6.60 5.98 -10.75
C PHE A 263 5.22 6.31 -11.30
N THR A 264 5.07 6.22 -12.61
CA THR A 264 3.86 6.58 -13.36
C THR A 264 2.90 5.41 -13.52
N LYS A 265 3.38 4.16 -13.40
CA LYS A 265 2.58 2.95 -13.65
C LYS A 265 1.74 2.49 -12.44
N ASN A 266 1.63 3.31 -11.39
CA ASN A 266 0.77 3.03 -10.25
C ASN A 266 -0.71 3.29 -10.58
N ASP A 267 -1.32 2.37 -11.31
CA ASP A 267 -2.72 2.44 -11.72
C ASP A 267 -3.47 1.20 -11.19
N PRO A 268 -4.06 1.26 -9.99
CA PRO A 268 -4.75 0.10 -9.40
C PRO A 268 -5.94 -0.36 -10.23
N LEU A 269 -6.58 0.52 -11.01
CA LEU A 269 -7.74 0.17 -11.84
C LEU A 269 -7.38 -0.76 -12.99
N LYS A 270 -6.12 -0.74 -13.44
CA LYS A 270 -5.62 -1.60 -14.54
C LYS A 270 -4.82 -2.80 -14.05
N SER A 271 -4.17 -2.67 -12.88
CA SER A 271 -3.16 -3.64 -12.42
C SER A 271 -3.70 -4.70 -11.46
N ILE A 272 -4.82 -4.46 -10.79
CA ILE A 272 -5.37 -5.39 -9.80
C ILE A 272 -6.60 -6.08 -10.37
N ASN A 273 -6.51 -7.40 -10.58
CA ASN A 273 -7.62 -8.20 -11.12
C ASN A 273 -7.83 -9.55 -10.43
N SER A 274 -7.07 -9.81 -9.36
CA SER A 274 -7.08 -11.08 -8.63
C SER A 274 -6.88 -10.87 -7.13
N ASN A 275 -7.13 -11.92 -6.35
CA ASN A 275 -6.82 -11.90 -4.92
C ASN A 275 -5.32 -11.66 -4.69
N TRP A 276 -4.48 -12.34 -5.48
CA TRP A 276 -3.03 -12.21 -5.41
C TRP A 276 -2.57 -10.78 -5.67
N ASP A 277 -3.14 -10.12 -6.68
CA ASP A 277 -2.77 -8.74 -7.02
C ASP A 277 -3.14 -7.77 -5.91
N THR A 278 -4.31 -7.94 -5.30
CA THR A 278 -4.74 -7.09 -4.18
C THR A 278 -3.80 -7.26 -2.99
N ALA A 279 -3.52 -8.51 -2.60
CA ALA A 279 -2.65 -8.83 -1.48
C ALA A 279 -1.21 -8.34 -1.68
N THR A 280 -0.69 -8.43 -2.91
CA THR A 280 0.65 -7.96 -3.24
C THR A 280 0.71 -6.44 -3.33
N TRP A 281 -0.22 -5.81 -4.06
CA TRP A 281 -0.26 -4.35 -4.25
C TRP A 281 -0.33 -3.60 -2.93
N ILE A 282 -1.25 -3.97 -2.04
CA ILE A 282 -1.42 -3.23 -0.78
C ILE A 282 -0.20 -3.30 0.13
N ARG A 283 0.56 -4.40 0.07
CA ARG A 283 1.73 -4.66 0.92
C ARG A 283 3.04 -4.17 0.32
N HIS A 284 3.14 -4.07 -1.00
CA HIS A 284 4.39 -3.71 -1.69
C HIS A 284 4.38 -2.31 -2.31
N ASN A 285 3.23 -1.64 -2.32
CA ASN A 285 3.13 -0.29 -2.84
C ASN A 285 3.18 0.73 -1.69
N GLY A 286 4.33 1.38 -1.52
CA GLY A 286 4.47 2.49 -0.56
C GLY A 286 3.76 3.77 -1.02
N ALA A 287 3.50 3.94 -2.31
CA ALA A 287 2.72 5.06 -2.86
C ALA A 287 1.20 4.81 -2.81
N ALA A 288 0.73 3.89 -1.96
CA ALA A 288 -0.69 3.63 -1.76
C ALA A 288 -1.07 3.74 -0.29
N GLY A 289 -2.26 4.25 0.00
CA GLY A 289 -2.84 4.27 1.35
C GLY A 289 -4.21 3.62 1.34
N TRP A 290 -4.57 2.92 2.41
CA TRP A 290 -5.92 2.41 2.60
C TRP A 290 -6.34 2.68 4.04
N HIS A 291 -7.47 3.35 4.22
CA HIS A 291 -8.07 3.63 5.52
C HIS A 291 -9.38 2.86 5.66
N ASN A 292 -9.45 1.98 6.66
CA ASN A 292 -10.57 1.08 6.94
C ASN A 292 -10.84 0.97 8.46
N VAL A 293 -11.05 2.13 9.10
CA VAL A 293 -11.26 2.26 10.54
C VAL A 293 -12.46 3.16 10.80
N ASP A 294 -13.38 2.75 11.66
CA ASP A 294 -14.49 3.60 12.10
C ASP A 294 -14.85 3.36 13.56
N PRO A 295 -15.39 4.37 14.26
CA PRO A 295 -16.18 4.13 15.44
C PRO A 295 -17.27 3.10 15.19
N GLN A 296 -17.48 2.21 16.17
CA GLN A 296 -18.67 1.39 16.16
C GLN A 296 -19.90 2.30 16.23
N LYS A 297 -20.82 2.17 15.28
CA LYS A 297 -22.08 2.95 15.23
C LYS A 297 -23.30 2.16 15.66
N SER A 298 -23.22 0.83 15.61
CA SER A 298 -24.31 -0.11 15.91
C SER A 298 -23.76 -1.42 16.43
N ILE A 299 -24.60 -2.19 17.15
CA ILE A 299 -24.23 -3.54 17.62
C ILE A 299 -24.04 -4.52 16.47
N GLU A 300 -24.75 -4.34 15.34
CA GLU A 300 -24.60 -5.13 14.13
C GLU A 300 -24.15 -4.23 12.98
N SER A 301 -23.11 -4.64 12.26
CA SER A 301 -22.60 -3.97 11.07
C SER A 301 -22.45 -4.99 9.94
N THR A 302 -22.50 -4.53 8.69
CA THR A 302 -22.27 -5.36 7.51
C THR A 302 -20.98 -4.93 6.83
N LEU A 303 -20.09 -5.89 6.59
CA LEU A 303 -18.85 -5.72 5.84
C LEU A 303 -18.94 -6.52 4.54
N LYS A 304 -18.58 -5.92 3.40
CA LYS A 304 -18.46 -6.63 2.13
C LYS A 304 -17.19 -7.47 2.11
N PHE A 305 -17.22 -8.60 1.44
CA PHE A 305 -16.03 -9.38 1.13
C PHE A 305 -16.09 -9.90 -0.29
N TYR A 306 -14.92 -10.12 -0.88
CA TYR A 306 -14.82 -10.51 -2.28
C TYR A 306 -13.84 -11.65 -2.47
N ASN A 307 -14.22 -12.59 -3.33
CA ASN A 307 -13.29 -13.46 -4.04
C ASN A 307 -13.17 -12.95 -5.47
N GLN A 308 -12.02 -12.37 -5.82
CA GLN A 308 -11.77 -11.82 -7.16
C GLN A 308 -11.31 -12.87 -8.16
N ASP A 309 -10.95 -14.07 -7.70
CA ASP A 309 -10.44 -15.11 -8.57
C ASP A 309 -11.57 -15.86 -9.29
N SER A 310 -11.26 -16.38 -10.46
CA SER A 310 -12.19 -17.15 -11.29
C SER A 310 -12.46 -18.56 -10.78
N GLN A 311 -11.86 -18.95 -9.65
CA GLN A 311 -12.06 -20.23 -8.98
C GLN A 311 -12.59 -20.01 -7.57
N PRO A 312 -13.32 -20.98 -7.00
CA PRO A 312 -13.65 -20.95 -5.58
C PRO A 312 -12.37 -20.99 -4.74
N GLU A 313 -12.30 -20.12 -3.74
CA GLU A 313 -11.11 -19.96 -2.90
C GLU A 313 -11.47 -20.08 -1.42
N LYS A 314 -10.57 -20.63 -0.61
CA LYS A 314 -10.79 -20.81 0.82
C LYS A 314 -10.34 -19.59 1.60
N PHE A 315 -11.20 -19.05 2.47
CA PHE A 315 -10.90 -17.89 3.30
C PHE A 315 -11.21 -18.15 4.77
N ALA A 316 -10.45 -17.48 5.64
CA ALA A 316 -10.78 -17.28 7.04
C ALA A 316 -11.27 -15.86 7.28
N PHE A 317 -12.27 -15.73 8.13
CA PHE A 317 -12.75 -14.48 8.71
C PHE A 317 -12.47 -14.50 10.20
N GLU A 318 -11.67 -13.55 10.66
CA GLU A 318 -11.19 -13.49 12.05
C GLU A 318 -11.65 -12.20 12.70
N ALA A 319 -12.14 -12.23 13.94
CA ALA A 319 -12.38 -11.02 14.74
C ALA A 319 -11.46 -11.01 15.95
N HIS A 320 -10.51 -10.07 15.95
CA HIS A 320 -9.50 -9.88 16.98
C HIS A 320 -9.97 -8.82 17.96
N CYS A 321 -10.30 -9.23 19.18
CA CYS A 321 -10.75 -8.34 20.24
C CYS A 321 -9.55 -7.81 21.03
N ASN A 322 -9.51 -6.49 21.26
CA ASN A 322 -8.48 -5.83 22.05
C ASN A 322 -9.12 -4.91 23.09
N LYS A 323 -8.86 -5.18 24.37
CA LYS A 323 -9.41 -4.42 25.53
C LYS A 323 -10.94 -4.29 25.54
N VAL A 324 -11.63 -5.21 24.88
CA VAL A 324 -13.09 -5.28 24.85
C VAL A 324 -13.61 -5.71 26.24
N PRO A 325 -14.72 -5.13 26.75
CA PRO A 325 -15.29 -5.52 28.03
C PRO A 325 -15.55 -7.02 28.14
N GLU A 326 -15.20 -7.61 29.29
CA GLU A 326 -15.46 -9.02 29.55
C GLU A 326 -16.96 -9.31 29.47
N GLY A 327 -17.32 -10.39 28.79
CA GLY A 327 -18.69 -10.78 28.53
C GLY A 327 -19.29 -10.22 27.23
N THR A 328 -18.57 -9.36 26.49
CA THR A 328 -18.96 -8.95 25.13
C THR A 328 -19.14 -10.18 24.25
N VAL A 329 -20.18 -10.18 23.42
CA VAL A 329 -20.45 -11.22 22.44
C VAL A 329 -20.07 -10.72 21.06
N VAL A 330 -19.17 -11.45 20.40
CA VAL A 330 -18.78 -11.18 19.01
C VAL A 330 -19.24 -12.32 18.11
N ALA A 331 -19.93 -12.01 17.01
CA ALA A 331 -20.35 -13.02 16.03
C ALA A 331 -20.07 -12.57 14.60
N LEU A 332 -19.69 -13.53 13.75
CA LEU A 332 -19.50 -13.40 12.32
C LEU A 332 -20.52 -14.29 11.61
N LYS A 333 -21.34 -13.70 10.73
CA LYS A 333 -22.45 -14.40 10.05
C LYS A 333 -22.55 -14.00 8.58
N CYS A 334 -22.84 -14.95 7.70
CA CYS A 334 -23.20 -14.70 6.32
C CYS A 334 -24.57 -15.33 6.02
N ASN A 335 -25.52 -14.52 5.58
CA ASN A 335 -26.89 -14.97 5.33
C ASN A 335 -27.06 -15.67 3.96
N ASP A 336 -26.00 -15.77 3.15
CA ASP A 336 -26.05 -16.50 1.89
C ASP A 336 -26.13 -18.01 2.15
N SER A 337 -27.11 -18.68 1.54
CA SER A 337 -27.31 -20.12 1.66
C SER A 337 -26.15 -20.95 1.13
N LYS A 338 -25.30 -20.38 0.26
CA LYS A 338 -24.06 -21.01 -0.23
C LYS A 338 -22.90 -20.95 0.77
N LEU A 339 -23.00 -20.09 1.79
CA LEU A 339 -21.95 -19.80 2.77
C LEU A 339 -22.43 -19.97 4.20
N GLN A 340 -23.31 -20.95 4.44
CA GLN A 340 -23.85 -21.26 5.77
C GLN A 340 -22.79 -21.67 6.80
N CYS A 341 -21.58 -22.06 6.36
CA CYS A 341 -20.46 -22.31 7.27
C CYS A 341 -19.95 -21.04 7.97
N ILE A 342 -20.24 -19.84 7.44
CA ILE A 342 -19.95 -18.57 8.11
C ILE A 342 -21.13 -18.24 9.04
N GLN A 343 -21.28 -19.01 10.11
CA GLN A 343 -22.31 -18.80 11.13
C GLN A 343 -21.72 -19.13 12.50
N SER A 344 -21.08 -18.15 13.14
CA SER A 344 -20.63 -18.34 14.51
C SER A 344 -21.81 -18.18 15.50
N ASP A 345 -21.88 -19.02 16.52
CA ASP A 345 -22.88 -18.96 17.59
C ASP A 345 -22.73 -17.75 18.55
N GLY A 346 -21.80 -16.85 18.24
CA GLY A 346 -21.43 -15.75 19.13
C GLY A 346 -20.43 -16.22 20.17
N ILE A 347 -19.23 -15.66 20.11
CA ILE A 347 -18.15 -15.96 21.04
C ILE A 347 -18.19 -14.93 22.15
N LYS A 348 -18.38 -15.42 23.39
CA LYS A 348 -18.30 -14.59 24.59
C LYS A 348 -16.84 -14.33 24.94
N ILE A 349 -16.46 -13.06 24.92
CA ILE A 349 -15.11 -12.61 25.22
C ILE A 349 -14.85 -12.75 26.72
N SER A 350 -13.86 -13.54 27.09
CA SER A 350 -13.47 -13.83 28.48
C SER A 350 -12.05 -13.38 28.80
N ARG A 351 -11.33 -12.87 27.80
CA ARG A 351 -9.93 -12.44 27.89
C ARG A 351 -9.75 -11.11 27.20
N LYS A 352 -8.73 -10.35 27.63
CA LYS A 352 -8.37 -9.06 27.02
C LYS A 352 -8.05 -9.17 25.52
N TYR A 353 -7.57 -10.35 25.10
CA TYR A 353 -7.31 -10.73 23.72
C TYR A 353 -7.93 -12.09 23.44
N GLN A 354 -8.83 -12.14 22.46
CA GLN A 354 -9.49 -13.36 22.01
C GLN A 354 -9.88 -13.22 20.54
N THR A 355 -9.79 -14.31 19.79
CA THR A 355 -10.11 -14.37 18.36
C THR A 355 -11.33 -15.24 18.11
N ALA A 356 -12.29 -14.72 17.35
CA ALA A 356 -13.31 -15.51 16.67
C ALA A 356 -12.80 -15.86 15.27
N LEU A 357 -12.95 -17.10 14.81
CA LEU A 357 -12.48 -17.56 13.50
C LEU A 357 -13.59 -18.36 12.82
N MET A 358 -13.90 -18.05 11.56
CA MET A 358 -14.76 -18.85 10.68
C MET A 358 -14.04 -19.08 9.36
N GLU A 359 -14.18 -20.27 8.77
CA GLU A 359 -13.58 -20.58 7.46
C GLU A 359 -14.68 -20.94 6.45
N ALA A 360 -14.49 -20.54 5.19
CA ALA A 360 -15.41 -20.85 4.12
C ALA A 360 -14.72 -20.90 2.75
N THR A 361 -15.22 -21.77 1.88
CA THR A 361 -14.89 -21.72 0.45
C THR A 361 -15.85 -20.76 -0.23
N VAL A 362 -15.33 -19.61 -0.64
CA VAL A 362 -16.09 -18.54 -1.29
C VAL A 362 -16.12 -18.80 -2.80
N PRO A 363 -17.29 -18.77 -3.46
CA PRO A 363 -17.38 -19.01 -4.90
C PRO A 363 -16.51 -18.06 -5.73
N ALA A 364 -16.20 -18.46 -6.96
CA ALA A 364 -15.49 -17.62 -7.92
C ALA A 364 -16.21 -16.28 -8.17
N ASN A 365 -15.44 -15.20 -8.36
CA ASN A 365 -15.93 -13.86 -8.70
C ASN A 365 -17.13 -13.41 -7.84
N TYR A 366 -17.06 -13.66 -6.54
CA TYR A 366 -18.19 -13.51 -5.63
C TYR A 366 -18.03 -12.29 -4.73
N GLN A 367 -19.13 -11.57 -4.53
CA GLN A 367 -19.28 -10.53 -3.52
C GLN A 367 -20.29 -11.02 -2.46
N GLY A 368 -19.89 -10.98 -1.19
CA GLY A 368 -20.73 -11.37 -0.07
C GLY A 368 -20.81 -10.32 1.03
N ASP A 369 -21.76 -10.56 1.95
CA ASP A 369 -22.03 -9.71 3.10
C ASP A 369 -21.71 -10.49 4.38
N LEU A 370 -20.72 -10.00 5.13
CA LEU A 370 -20.36 -10.47 6.46
C LEU A 370 -21.02 -9.57 7.50
N LYS A 371 -22.01 -10.12 8.20
CA LYS A 371 -22.60 -9.49 9.38
C LYS A 371 -21.69 -9.69 10.57
N VAL A 372 -21.33 -8.59 11.22
CA VAL A 372 -20.50 -8.55 12.41
C VAL A 372 -21.37 -8.05 13.55
N LEU A 373 -21.57 -8.90 14.56
CA LEU A 373 -22.19 -8.53 15.83
C LEU A 373 -21.11 -8.23 16.85
N ILE A 374 -21.19 -7.08 17.51
CA ILE A 374 -20.37 -6.68 18.66
C ILE A 374 -21.33 -6.14 19.73
N ASN A 375 -21.73 -7.00 20.65
CA ASN A 375 -22.69 -6.67 21.70
C ASN A 375 -22.02 -6.71 23.08
N THR A 376 -21.78 -5.54 23.67
CA THR A 376 -21.15 -5.44 24.99
C THR A 376 -22.13 -5.83 26.11
N PRO A 377 -21.67 -6.19 27.33
CA PRO A 377 -22.55 -6.67 28.39
C PRO A 377 -23.65 -5.69 28.83
N ASN A 378 -23.40 -4.39 28.68
CA ASN A 378 -24.34 -3.33 29.04
C ASN A 378 -25.22 -2.89 27.85
N GLY A 379 -25.10 -3.56 26.69
CA GLY A 379 -25.83 -3.23 25.46
C GLY A 379 -25.36 -1.93 24.78
N LYS A 380 -24.30 -1.29 25.28
CA LYS A 380 -23.72 -0.09 24.67
C LYS A 380 -22.68 -0.46 23.59
N LEU A 381 -22.23 0.54 22.85
CA LEU A 381 -21.13 0.41 21.89
C LEU A 381 -19.79 0.24 22.64
N LEU A 382 -18.75 -0.12 21.90
CA LEU A 382 -17.39 -0.28 22.42
C LEU A 382 -16.94 1.00 23.16
N PRO A 383 -16.37 0.89 24.38
CA PRO A 383 -15.84 2.04 25.09
C PRO A 383 -14.53 2.52 24.47
N GLU A 384 -14.17 3.77 24.73
CA GLU A 384 -12.89 4.36 24.33
C GLU A 384 -11.69 3.44 24.64
N GLY A 385 -10.80 3.27 23.66
CA GLY A 385 -9.62 2.43 23.76
C GLY A 385 -9.84 0.92 23.59
N ALA A 386 -11.09 0.46 23.44
CA ALA A 386 -11.42 -0.88 22.98
C ALA A 386 -11.52 -0.94 21.45
N SER A 387 -11.16 -2.08 20.87
CA SER A 387 -11.32 -2.32 19.43
C SER A 387 -11.63 -3.77 19.09
N VAL A 388 -12.31 -3.96 17.96
CA VAL A 388 -12.50 -5.25 17.30
C VAL A 388 -12.02 -5.09 15.86
N GLU A 389 -10.90 -5.73 15.53
CA GLU A 389 -10.40 -5.80 14.15
C GLU A 389 -10.95 -7.07 13.50
N VAL A 390 -11.70 -6.92 12.41
CA VAL A 390 -12.15 -8.05 11.60
C VAL A 390 -11.22 -8.17 10.40
N CYS A 391 -10.67 -9.37 10.17
CA CYS A 391 -9.71 -9.67 9.13
C CYS A 391 -10.28 -10.72 8.17
N MET A 392 -9.96 -10.57 6.88
CA MET A 392 -10.11 -11.63 5.89
C MET A 392 -8.72 -12.15 5.50
N THR A 393 -8.58 -13.47 5.47
CA THR A 393 -7.32 -14.15 5.17
C THR A 393 -7.57 -15.23 4.13
N TRP A 394 -6.83 -15.21 3.02
CA TRP A 394 -6.86 -16.24 1.99
C TRP A 394 -6.00 -17.42 2.42
N LEU A 395 -6.58 -18.60 2.36
CA LEU A 395 -6.04 -19.84 2.90
C LEU A 395 -5.52 -20.70 1.75
N LEU A 396 -4.20 -20.82 1.64
CA LEU A 396 -3.55 -21.55 0.56
C LEU A 396 -3.01 -22.88 1.06
N ASP A 397 -3.57 -23.97 0.58
CA ASP A 397 -2.98 -25.29 0.78
C ASP A 397 -1.77 -25.53 -0.15
N HIS A 398 -1.02 -26.58 0.13
CA HIS A 398 0.22 -26.93 -0.58
C HIS A 398 0.02 -27.32 -2.06
N SER A 399 -1.23 -27.50 -2.51
CA SER A 399 -1.58 -27.77 -3.91
C SER A 399 -1.91 -26.49 -4.69
N HIS A 400 -2.17 -25.38 -3.99
CA HIS A 400 -2.51 -24.11 -4.63
C HIS A 400 -1.32 -23.52 -5.41
N LYS A 401 -1.58 -23.01 -6.62
CA LYS A 401 -0.53 -22.48 -7.52
C LYS A 401 0.30 -21.34 -6.94
N ARG A 402 -0.26 -20.56 -6.00
CA ARG A 402 0.40 -19.44 -5.30
C ARG A 402 1.02 -19.83 -3.96
N TYR A 403 1.01 -21.11 -3.58
CA TYR A 403 1.45 -21.53 -2.25
C TYR A 403 2.89 -21.10 -1.93
N LEU A 404 3.82 -21.36 -2.84
CA LEU A 404 5.23 -21.01 -2.66
C LEU A 404 5.44 -19.50 -2.76
N ASP A 405 4.83 -18.84 -3.74
CA ASP A 405 4.87 -17.38 -3.88
C ASP A 405 4.41 -16.69 -2.57
N ALA A 406 3.33 -17.18 -1.98
CA ALA A 406 2.79 -16.66 -0.73
C ALA A 406 3.71 -16.94 0.47
N ALA A 407 4.31 -18.12 0.53
CA ALA A 407 5.27 -18.47 1.57
C ALA A 407 6.49 -17.54 1.53
N ASP A 408 7.01 -17.26 0.34
CA ASP A 408 8.14 -16.34 0.15
C ASP A 408 7.75 -14.91 0.51
N MET A 409 6.60 -14.42 0.02
CA MET A 409 6.07 -13.08 0.32
C MET A 409 5.92 -12.85 1.84
N LEU A 410 5.42 -13.84 2.57
CA LEU A 410 5.15 -13.75 4.01
C LEU A 410 6.33 -14.20 4.88
N ARG A 411 7.45 -14.63 4.26
CA ARG A 411 8.58 -15.28 4.93
C ARG A 411 8.17 -16.50 5.78
N ALA A 412 7.10 -17.19 5.37
CA ALA A 412 6.52 -18.36 6.04
C ALA A 412 7.19 -19.69 5.62
N ASN A 413 8.51 -19.67 5.40
CA ASN A 413 9.28 -20.80 4.86
C ASN A 413 9.22 -22.05 5.75
N ALA A 414 9.10 -21.87 7.07
CA ALA A 414 8.95 -23.00 7.99
C ALA A 414 7.60 -23.71 7.82
N ASP A 415 6.51 -22.93 7.66
CA ASP A 415 5.17 -23.46 7.45
C ASP A 415 5.06 -24.13 6.08
N SER A 416 5.68 -23.54 5.05
CA SER A 416 5.79 -24.13 3.72
C SER A 416 6.51 -25.49 3.72
N ARG A 417 7.67 -25.59 4.38
CA ARG A 417 8.39 -26.87 4.54
C ARG A 417 7.58 -27.92 5.29
N ALA A 418 6.77 -27.49 6.26
CA ALA A 418 5.87 -28.35 7.00
C ALA A 418 4.56 -28.66 6.26
N LYS A 419 4.37 -28.16 5.02
CA LYS A 419 3.16 -28.28 4.21
C LYS A 419 1.89 -27.77 4.92
N LYS A 420 2.05 -26.80 5.82
CA LYS A 420 0.92 -26.14 6.47
C LYS A 420 0.28 -25.14 5.53
N GLU A 421 -0.99 -24.85 5.76
CA GLU A 421 -1.70 -23.80 5.04
C GLU A 421 -1.00 -22.44 5.22
N ILE A 422 -0.81 -21.71 4.12
CA ILE A 422 -0.27 -20.35 4.13
C ILE A 422 -1.44 -19.37 4.20
N ARG A 423 -1.36 -18.46 5.17
CA ARG A 423 -2.43 -17.51 5.50
C ARG A 423 -2.08 -16.14 4.94
N VAL A 424 -2.64 -15.79 3.78
CA VAL A 424 -2.40 -14.51 3.08
C VAL A 424 -3.42 -13.47 3.53
N PRO A 425 -3.01 -12.40 4.22
CA PRO A 425 -3.95 -11.36 4.63
C PRO A 425 -4.54 -10.61 3.43
N MET A 426 -5.86 -10.45 3.40
CA MET A 426 -6.63 -9.84 2.28
C MET A 426 -7.26 -8.49 2.64
N GLY A 427 -7.14 -8.07 3.89
CA GLY A 427 -7.64 -6.79 4.40
C GLY A 427 -8.16 -6.94 5.83
N SER A 428 -8.20 -5.82 6.54
CA SER A 428 -8.90 -5.75 7.82
C SER A 428 -9.73 -4.47 7.92
N PHE A 429 -10.78 -4.55 8.73
CA PHE A 429 -11.65 -3.46 9.13
C PHE A 429 -11.58 -3.36 10.65
N THR A 430 -11.32 -2.17 11.20
CA THR A 430 -11.27 -1.99 12.65
C THR A 430 -12.45 -1.17 13.15
N PHE A 431 -13.26 -1.79 14.02
CA PHE A 431 -14.23 -1.07 14.85
C PHE A 431 -13.51 -0.55 16.09
N ILE A 432 -13.54 0.76 16.31
CA ILE A 432 -13.01 1.38 17.54
C ILE A 432 -14.13 1.86 18.44
N GLY A 433 -13.90 1.82 19.74
CA GLY A 433 -14.78 2.45 20.71
C GLY A 433 -14.50 3.95 20.84
N THR A 434 -15.53 4.72 21.10
CA THR A 434 -15.46 6.17 21.32
C THR A 434 -15.90 6.49 22.74
N SER A 435 -15.51 7.67 23.23
CA SER A 435 -16.11 8.22 24.45
C SER A 435 -17.62 8.33 24.23
N ASN A 436 -18.42 7.65 25.06
CA ASN A 436 -19.87 7.80 25.03
C ASN A 436 -20.19 9.26 25.39
N GLU A 437 -20.84 10.00 24.51
CA GLU A 437 -21.58 11.21 24.90
C GLU A 437 -22.79 10.85 25.77
#